data_AF-A0A4Q3SSP8-F1
#
_entry.id   AF-A0A4Q3SSP8-F1
#
_cell.length_a   1.000
_cell.length_b   1.000
_cell.length_c   1.000
_cell.angle_alpha   90.00
_cell.angle_beta   90.00
_cell.angle_gamma   90.00
#
_symmetry.space_group_name_H-M   'P 1'
#
loop_
_entity.id
_entity.type
_entity.pdbx_description
1 polymer ?
#
loop_
_entity_poly.entity_id
_entity_poly.type
_entity_poly.pdbx_seq_one_letter_code
_entity_poly.pdbx_strand_id
1 'polypeptide(L)'
;MELLTGYGPLLIFLIVVALAFDFLNGLHDAANSIATIVATRVLPPFAAVAWAAFFNFIAFLFFGLHVAKTVGSGIVMPELISDGLIFSALIGAIGWNLLT
;
A
#
# COMPACT_ATOMS: atom_id res chain seq x y z
N MET A 1 28.24 -8.63 -4.23
CA MET A 1 28.11 -8.39 -5.69
C MET A 1 27.26 -9.48 -6.34
N GLU A 2 27.42 -10.77 -5.99
CA GLU A 2 26.61 -11.88 -6.53
C GLU A 2 25.13 -11.91 -6.07
N LEU A 3 24.79 -11.29 -4.93
CA LEU A 3 23.41 -11.18 -4.45
C LEU A 3 22.51 -10.28 -5.33
N LEU A 4 23.11 -9.41 -6.17
CA LEU A 4 22.37 -8.53 -7.08
C LEU A 4 22.18 -9.14 -8.48
N THR A 5 22.89 -10.22 -8.82
CA THR A 5 22.92 -10.75 -10.20
C THR A 5 21.96 -11.92 -10.44
N GLY A 6 21.43 -12.58 -9.40
CA GLY A 6 20.54 -13.75 -9.54
C GLY A 6 19.03 -13.49 -9.36
N TYR A 7 18.67 -12.53 -8.49
CA TYR A 7 17.28 -12.17 -8.15
C TYR A 7 17.06 -10.65 -8.00
N GLY A 8 18.13 -9.84 -8.16
CA GLY A 8 18.20 -8.47 -7.65
C GLY A 8 17.32 -7.45 -8.38
N PRO A 9 17.43 -7.27 -9.71
CA PRO A 9 16.85 -6.10 -10.37
C PRO A 9 15.32 -6.15 -10.47
N LEU A 10 14.77 -7.32 -10.79
CA LEU A 10 13.32 -7.50 -10.93
C LEU A 10 12.60 -7.38 -9.58
N LEU A 11 13.15 -7.99 -8.53
CA LEU A 11 12.60 -7.89 -7.18
C LEU A 11 12.67 -6.44 -6.67
N ILE A 12 13.79 -5.75 -6.87
CA ILE A 12 13.91 -4.33 -6.50
C ILE A 12 12.85 -3.50 -7.24
N PHE A 13 12.68 -3.74 -8.54
CA PHE A 13 11.67 -3.05 -9.33
C PHE A 13 10.25 -3.36 -8.83
N LEU A 14 9.96 -4.61 -8.48
CA LEU A 14 8.68 -5.02 -7.91
C LEU A 14 8.41 -4.29 -6.59
N ILE A 15 9.39 -4.21 -5.71
CA ILE A 15 9.28 -3.47 -4.44
C ILE A 15 9.00 -1.99 -4.71
N VAL A 16 9.70 -1.37 -5.67
CA VAL A 16 9.44 0.03 -6.04
C VAL A 16 8.01 0.23 -6.53
N VAL A 17 7.49 -0.67 -7.38
CA VAL A 17 6.10 -0.61 -7.86
C VAL A 17 5.11 -0.83 -6.71
N ALA A 18 5.39 -1.77 -5.81
CA ALA A 18 4.56 -2.01 -4.62
C ALA A 18 4.51 -0.78 -3.69
N LEU A 19 5.65 -0.13 -3.46
CA LEU A 19 5.70 1.11 -2.67
C LEU A 19 4.99 2.28 -3.38
N ALA A 20 5.05 2.35 -4.70
CA ALA A 20 4.29 3.34 -5.46
C ALA A 20 2.78 3.11 -5.34
N PHE A 21 2.32 1.86 -5.42
CA PHE A 21 0.93 1.51 -5.16
C PHE A 21 0.51 1.88 -3.74
N ASP A 22 1.31 1.51 -2.73
CA ASP A 22 1.01 1.77 -1.32
C ASP A 22 0.91 3.28 -1.03
N PHE A 23 1.80 4.09 -1.62
CA PHE A 23 1.74 5.54 -1.54
C PHE A 23 0.46 6.11 -2.18
N LEU A 24 0.13 5.69 -3.40
CA LEU A 24 -1.08 6.14 -4.09
C LEU A 24 -2.33 5.73 -3.31
N ASN A 25 -2.41 4.47 -2.89
CA ASN A 25 -3.52 3.97 -2.09
C ASN A 25 -3.67 4.73 -0.77
N GLY A 26 -2.55 5.00 -0.09
CA GLY A 26 -2.52 5.80 1.14
C GLY A 26 -3.00 7.24 0.95
N LEU A 27 -2.80 7.86 -0.22
CA LEU A 27 -3.32 9.20 -0.51
C LEU A 27 -4.85 9.22 -0.58
N HIS A 28 -5.45 8.25 -1.28
CA HIS A 28 -6.90 8.11 -1.36
C HIS A 28 -7.50 7.82 0.02
N ASP A 29 -6.88 6.92 0.79
CA ASP A 29 -7.34 6.57 2.14
C ASP A 29 -7.17 7.72 3.14
N ALA A 30 -6.10 8.52 3.00
CA ALA A 30 -5.88 9.71 3.81
C ALA A 30 -7.00 10.73 3.62
N ALA A 31 -7.47 10.96 2.39
CA ALA A 31 -8.57 11.88 2.11
C ALA A 31 -9.84 11.48 2.88
N ASN A 32 -10.19 10.19 2.88
CA ASN A 32 -11.32 9.66 3.62
C ASN A 32 -11.15 9.81 5.14
N SER A 33 -9.93 9.56 5.65
CA SER A 33 -9.62 9.60 7.08
C SER A 33 -9.58 11.03 7.66
N ILE A 34 -9.26 12.04 6.84
CA ILE A 34 -9.14 13.44 7.31
C ILE A 34 -10.35 14.32 6.98
N ALA A 35 -11.25 13.87 6.09
CA ALA A 35 -12.37 14.69 5.63
C ALA A 35 -13.18 15.28 6.79
N THR A 36 -13.53 14.45 7.79
CA THR A 36 -14.32 14.89 8.94
C THR A 36 -13.56 15.85 9.85
N ILE A 37 -12.29 15.55 10.20
CA ILE A 37 -11.52 16.36 11.15
C ILE A 37 -11.15 17.73 10.58
N VAL A 38 -10.94 17.81 9.26
CA VAL A 38 -10.70 19.05 8.53
C VAL A 38 -12.00 19.83 8.34
N ALA A 39 -13.09 19.19 7.93
CA ALA A 39 -14.39 19.86 7.73
C ALA A 39 -14.94 20.46 9.04
N THR A 40 -14.74 19.77 10.16
CA THR A 40 -15.10 20.25 11.51
C THR A 40 -14.10 21.25 12.10
N ARG A 41 -12.98 21.52 11.40
CA ARG A 41 -11.92 22.45 11.81
C ARG A 41 -11.24 22.07 13.13
N VAL A 42 -11.22 20.79 13.48
CA VAL A 42 -10.50 20.29 14.67
C VAL A 42 -8.99 20.35 14.42
N LEU A 43 -8.53 20.03 13.21
CA LEU A 43 -7.13 20.14 12.79
C LEU A 43 -7.00 20.92 11.48
N PRO A 44 -5.91 21.70 11.31
CA PRO A 44 -5.56 22.25 10.00
C PRO A 44 -5.18 21.11 9.03
N PRO A 45 -5.37 21.30 7.71
CA PRO A 45 -5.20 20.23 6.72
C PRO A 45 -3.85 19.50 6.80
N PHE A 46 -2.75 20.24 6.95
CA PHE A 46 -1.42 19.64 7.04
C PHE A 46 -1.26 18.74 8.28
N ALA A 47 -1.74 19.20 9.44
CA ALA A 47 -1.68 18.40 10.67
C ALA A 47 -2.58 17.16 10.58
N ALA A 48 -3.72 17.26 9.90
CA ALA A 48 -4.60 16.12 9.68
C ALA A 48 -3.94 15.05 8.79
N VAL A 49 -3.25 15.45 7.71
CA VAL A 49 -2.48 14.52 6.87
C VAL A 49 -1.35 13.87 7.67
N ALA A 50 -0.59 14.65 8.45
CA ALA A 50 0.46 14.11 9.31
C ALA A 50 -0.09 13.11 10.35
N TRP A 51 -1.25 13.41 10.91
CA TRP A 51 -1.97 12.52 11.83
C TRP A 51 -2.37 11.21 11.14
N ALA A 52 -2.99 11.29 9.97
CA ALA A 52 -3.37 10.11 9.19
C ALA A 52 -2.16 9.25 8.82
N ALA A 53 -1.08 9.87 8.31
CA ALA A 53 0.15 9.16 7.95
C ALA A 53 0.79 8.45 9.16
N PHE A 54 0.83 9.10 10.33
CA PHE A 54 1.39 8.50 11.55
C PHE A 54 0.60 7.27 11.99
N PHE A 55 -0.74 7.38 12.07
CA PHE A 55 -1.56 6.25 12.53
C PHE A 55 -1.64 5.12 11.49
N ASN A 56 -1.66 5.46 10.20
CA ASN A 56 -1.60 4.46 9.12
C ASN A 56 -0.29 3.66 9.19
N PHE A 57 0.85 4.33 9.41
CA PHE A 57 2.13 3.67 9.55
C PHE A 57 2.27 2.88 10.86
N ILE A 58 1.84 3.40 12.01
CA ILE A 58 2.09 2.73 13.29
C ILE A 58 1.16 1.54 13.54
N ALA A 59 0.02 1.46 12.85
CA ALA A 59 -1.00 0.44 13.08
C ALA A 59 -0.46 -1.00 12.98
N PHE A 60 0.44 -1.29 12.03
CA PHE A 60 0.97 -2.64 11.87
C PHE A 60 1.78 -3.13 13.08
N LEU A 61 2.35 -2.21 13.89
CA LEU A 61 3.11 -2.57 15.09
C LEU A 61 2.21 -3.13 16.19
N PHE A 62 0.94 -2.70 16.25
CA PHE A 62 -0.01 -3.13 17.27
C PHE A 62 -0.93 -4.26 16.79
N PHE A 63 -1.34 -4.23 15.51
CA PHE A 63 -2.29 -5.20 14.95
C PHE A 63 -1.61 -6.33 14.14
N GLY A 64 -0.32 -6.17 13.83
CA GLY A 64 0.44 -7.12 13.02
C GLY A 64 -0.10 -7.25 11.60
N LEU A 65 0.23 -8.38 10.95
CA LEU A 65 -0.12 -8.65 9.54
C LEU A 65 -1.40 -9.49 9.40
N HIS A 66 -2.25 -9.54 10.43
CA HIS A 66 -3.44 -10.40 10.43
C HIS A 66 -4.43 -10.03 9.32
N VAL A 67 -4.66 -8.73 9.11
CA VAL A 67 -5.57 -8.25 8.07
C VAL A 67 -5.07 -8.67 6.68
N ALA A 68 -3.78 -8.48 6.39
CA ALA A 68 -3.18 -8.89 5.12
C ALA A 68 -3.34 -10.40 4.87
N LYS A 69 -3.12 -11.23 5.90
CA LYS A 69 -3.30 -12.69 5.80
C LYS A 69 -4.75 -13.09 5.54
N THR A 70 -5.69 -12.49 6.27
CA THR A 70 -7.11 -12.82 6.15
C THR A 70 -7.68 -12.35 4.82
N VAL A 71 -7.34 -11.14 4.38
CA VAL A 71 -7.81 -10.58 3.10
C VAL A 71 -7.19 -11.33 1.92
N GLY A 72 -5.90 -11.66 1.97
CA GLY A 72 -5.23 -12.39 0.89
C GLY A 72 -5.58 -13.88 0.80
N SER A 73 -5.99 -14.49 1.92
CA SER A 73 -6.31 -15.92 1.97
C SER A 73 -7.51 -16.26 1.09
N GLY A 74 -7.36 -17.27 0.23
CA GLY A 74 -8.43 -17.78 -0.61
C GLY A 74 -8.72 -16.94 -1.86
N ILE A 75 -7.98 -15.84 -2.11
CA ILE A 75 -8.09 -15.08 -3.37
C ILE A 75 -7.28 -15.76 -4.48
N VAL A 76 -6.04 -16.13 -4.18
CA VAL A 76 -5.12 -16.77 -5.15
C VAL A 76 -4.55 -18.03 -4.51
N MET A 77 -4.48 -19.10 -5.30
CA MET A 77 -3.81 -20.33 -4.89
C MET A 77 -2.30 -20.07 -4.75
N PRO A 78 -1.65 -20.42 -3.61
CA PRO A 78 -0.24 -20.10 -3.38
C PRO A 78 0.71 -20.60 -4.48
N GLU A 79 0.38 -21.71 -5.15
CA GLU A 79 1.21 -22.27 -6.21
C GLU A 79 1.24 -21.41 -7.48
N LEU A 80 0.28 -20.48 -7.64
CA LEU A 80 0.18 -19.59 -8.79
C LEU A 80 0.85 -18.23 -8.55
N ILE A 81 1.34 -17.97 -7.34
CA ILE A 81 2.00 -16.71 -7.00
C ILE A 81 3.36 -16.65 -7.70
N SER A 82 3.47 -15.71 -8.62
CA SER A 82 4.70 -15.41 -9.37
C SER A 82 4.90 -13.89 -9.46
N ASP A 83 6.12 -13.45 -9.74
CA ASP A 83 6.45 -12.03 -9.92
C ASP A 83 5.52 -11.38 -10.96
N GLY A 84 5.26 -12.07 -12.08
CA GLY A 84 4.37 -11.60 -13.13
C GLY A 84 2.91 -11.44 -12.69
N LEU A 85 2.42 -12.34 -11.84
CA LEU A 85 1.08 -12.21 -11.23
C LEU A 85 1.02 -10.98 -10.33
N ILE A 86 2.03 -10.79 -9.47
CA ILE A 86 2.08 -9.64 -8.54
C ILE A 86 2.16 -8.32 -9.32
N PHE A 87 3.00 -8.23 -10.35
CA PHE A 87 3.05 -7.07 -11.24
C PHE A 87 1.71 -6.77 -11.90
N SER A 88 1.02 -7.80 -12.41
CA SER A 88 -0.28 -7.63 -13.07
C SER A 88 -1.33 -7.10 -12.09
N ALA A 89 -1.35 -7.63 -10.87
CA ALA A 89 -2.22 -7.14 -9.81
C ALA A 89 -1.91 -5.68 -9.43
N LEU A 90 -0.63 -5.33 -9.22
CA LEU A 90 -0.21 -3.99 -8.88
C LEU A 90 -0.50 -2.98 -9.99
N ILE A 91 -0.22 -3.31 -11.25
CA ILE A 91 -0.52 -2.41 -12.38
C ILE A 91 -2.02 -2.18 -12.51
N GLY A 92 -2.84 -3.22 -12.37
CA GLY A 92 -4.30 -3.09 -12.38
C GLY A 92 -4.80 -2.19 -11.25
N ALA A 93 -4.30 -2.40 -10.03
CA ALA A 93 -4.68 -1.63 -8.87
C ALA A 93 -4.22 -0.16 -8.94
N ILE A 94 -2.98 0.10 -9.37
CA ILE A 94 -2.47 1.46 -9.63
C ILE A 94 -3.31 2.13 -10.71
N GLY A 95 -3.58 1.43 -11.81
CA GLY A 95 -4.39 1.94 -12.91
C GLY A 95 -5.77 2.37 -12.42
N TRP A 96 -6.40 1.58 -11.56
CA TRP A 96 -7.67 1.94 -10.93
C TRP A 96 -7.55 3.17 -10.02
N ASN A 97 -6.56 3.21 -9.12
CA ASN A 97 -6.34 4.36 -8.22
C ASN A 97 -6.10 5.67 -8.98
N LEU A 98 -5.42 5.62 -10.13
CA LEU A 98 -5.20 6.82 -10.95
C LEU A 98 -6.47 7.27 -11.69
N LEU A 99 -7.39 6.35 -11.95
CA LEU A 99 -8.64 6.64 -12.66
C LEU A 99 -9.72 7.20 -11.73
N THR A 100 -9.73 6.81 -10.44
CA THR A 100 -10.78 7.17 -9.45
C THR A 100 -10.22 8.03 -8.34
#